data_AF-A0A1F5MZW1-F1
#
_entry.id   AF-A0A1F5MZW1-F1
#
_cell.length_a   1.000
_cell.length_b   1.000
_cell.length_c   1.000
_cell.angle_alpha   90.00
_cell.angle_beta   90.00
_cell.angle_gamma   90.00
#
_symmetry.space_group_name_H-M   'P 1'
#
loop_
_entity.id
_entity.type
_entity.pdbx_description
1 polymer ?
#
loop_
_entity_poly.entity_id
_entity_poly.type
_entity_poly.pdbx_seq_one_letter_code
_entity_poly.pdbx_strand_id
1 'polypeptide(L)'
;MECLTKANTLTLPGKLLYKAPTCWSKDRLWFDKEPHNWDFDFSLERALVASCIRENRCPTIAEWAHFCLSGAVVAALRGKYIVPPEPEPWDWAANLEHFSWEVLWEADQKHPEVLDKTFKASLFRDFLPREHYAPPDHPYSMSNFQQCWINFYPDTLMDSIGNIRLARLKEGCKIFLTLPEEIRASIDLVAKHTPTMLEIATSRFRKK
;
A
#
# COMPACT_ATOMS: atom_id res chain seq x y z
N MET A 1 -10.78 -10.54 -14.77
CA MET A 1 -9.82 -9.42 -14.81
C MET A 1 -10.50 -8.29 -15.56
N GLU A 2 -10.64 -7.12 -14.95
CA GLU A 2 -11.31 -5.98 -15.61
C GLU A 2 -10.39 -5.40 -16.70
N CYS A 3 -10.96 -5.02 -17.85
CA CYS A 3 -10.19 -4.33 -18.88
C CYS A 3 -9.86 -2.91 -18.39
N LEU A 4 -8.57 -2.55 -18.39
CA LEU A 4 -8.14 -1.19 -18.04
C LEU A 4 -8.53 -0.23 -19.17
N THR A 5 -9.14 0.89 -18.78
CA THR A 5 -9.63 1.96 -19.66
C THR A 5 -9.34 3.30 -19.01
N LYS A 6 -9.33 4.39 -19.79
CA LYS A 6 -9.18 5.74 -19.22
C LYS A 6 -10.25 6.08 -18.17
N ALA A 7 -11.42 5.43 -18.22
CA ALA A 7 -12.51 5.69 -17.28
C ALA A 7 -12.25 5.07 -15.88
N ASN A 8 -11.61 3.91 -15.81
CA ASN A 8 -11.35 3.17 -14.56
C ASN A 8 -9.89 3.22 -14.10
N THR A 9 -9.04 4.04 -14.73
CA THR A 9 -7.65 4.25 -14.30
C THR A 9 -7.37 5.70 -13.89
N LEU A 10 -6.39 5.86 -13.02
CA LEU A 10 -5.77 7.14 -12.65
C LEU A 10 -4.26 7.03 -12.91
N THR A 11 -3.75 7.76 -13.89
CA THR A 11 -2.30 7.82 -14.13
C THR A 11 -1.63 8.62 -13.03
N LEU A 12 -0.60 8.05 -12.39
CA LEU A 12 0.20 8.76 -11.41
C LEU A 12 0.94 9.94 -12.07
N PRO A 13 1.11 11.06 -11.35
CA PRO A 13 1.75 12.24 -11.93
C PRO A 13 3.23 11.97 -12.20
N GLY A 14 3.80 12.68 -13.18
CA GLY A 14 5.22 12.57 -13.51
C GLY A 14 6.17 13.31 -12.54
N LYS A 15 5.64 14.06 -11.57
CA LYS A 15 6.40 14.78 -10.55
C LYS A 15 5.62 14.78 -9.24
N LEU A 16 6.32 14.63 -8.11
CA LEU A 16 5.71 14.72 -6.77
C LEU A 16 5.12 16.13 -6.58
N LEU A 17 3.92 16.19 -6.01
CA LEU A 17 3.22 17.45 -5.81
C LEU A 17 3.37 17.97 -4.37
N TYR A 18 3.88 17.12 -3.46
CA TYR A 18 4.02 17.35 -2.02
C TYR A 18 2.74 17.88 -1.37
N LYS A 19 1.58 17.38 -1.84
CA LYS A 19 0.25 17.80 -1.35
C LYS A 19 -0.19 17.03 -0.11
N ALA A 20 0.24 15.79 0.03
CA ALA A 20 -0.09 15.01 1.21
C ALA A 20 0.75 15.52 2.40
N PRO A 21 0.13 15.70 3.57
CA PRO A 21 0.83 16.14 4.76
C PRO A 21 1.89 15.12 5.16
N THR A 22 2.91 15.66 5.80
CA THR A 22 4.04 14.97 6.38
C THR A 22 4.41 15.64 7.71
N CYS A 23 5.40 15.13 8.46
CA CYS A 23 5.88 15.79 9.69
C CYS A 23 6.44 17.21 9.46
N TRP A 24 6.75 17.58 8.20
CA TRP A 24 7.26 18.89 7.83
C TRP A 24 6.16 19.92 7.56
N SER A 25 4.92 19.49 7.31
CA SER A 25 3.74 20.35 7.18
C SER A 25 2.96 20.34 8.49
N LYS A 26 2.78 21.51 9.14
CA LYS A 26 2.27 21.67 10.51
C LYS A 26 0.83 21.19 10.79
N ASP A 27 0.17 20.55 9.84
CA ASP A 27 -1.12 19.90 10.05
C ASP A 27 -0.88 18.48 10.55
N ARG A 28 -1.18 18.25 11.84
CA ARG A 28 -1.09 16.90 12.43
C ARG A 28 -1.94 15.95 11.61
N LEU A 29 -1.32 14.88 11.11
CA LEU A 29 -1.99 13.79 10.42
C LEU A 29 -3.18 13.35 11.27
N TRP A 30 -4.39 13.27 10.68
CA TRP A 30 -5.60 13.06 11.47
C TRP A 30 -5.53 11.76 12.30
N PHE A 31 -4.80 10.77 11.79
CA PHE A 31 -4.57 9.46 12.40
C PHE A 31 -3.51 9.44 13.50
N ASP A 32 -2.73 10.52 13.69
CA ASP A 32 -1.81 10.67 14.83
C ASP A 32 -2.58 10.89 16.15
N LYS A 33 -3.84 11.35 16.05
CA LYS A 33 -4.72 11.51 17.21
C LYS A 33 -5.36 10.20 17.65
N GLU A 34 -5.38 9.20 16.79
CA GLU A 34 -5.89 7.87 17.12
C GLU A 34 -4.82 7.13 17.94
N PRO A 35 -5.19 6.42 19.02
CA PRO A 35 -4.23 5.67 19.82
C PRO A 35 -3.39 4.73 18.93
N HIS A 36 -2.06 4.79 19.10
CA HIS A 36 -1.16 3.87 18.43
C HIS A 36 -1.12 2.56 19.21
N ASN A 37 -1.63 1.49 18.60
CA ASN A 37 -1.49 0.14 19.12
C ASN A 37 -0.64 -0.67 18.12
N TRP A 38 0.66 -0.78 18.42
CA TRP A 38 1.62 -1.47 17.57
C TRP A 38 1.23 -2.92 17.30
N ASP A 39 0.71 -3.64 18.30
CA ASP A 39 0.30 -5.04 18.14
C ASP A 39 -0.89 -5.16 17.16
N PHE A 40 -1.82 -4.22 17.24
CA PHE A 40 -2.93 -4.14 16.29
C PHE A 40 -2.43 -3.78 14.89
N ASP A 41 -1.55 -2.80 14.74
CA ASP A 41 -1.02 -2.36 13.45
C ASP A 41 -0.27 -3.50 12.74
N PHE A 42 0.63 -4.19 13.44
CA PHE A 42 1.30 -5.38 12.91
C PHE A 42 0.34 -6.52 12.56
N SER A 43 -0.69 -6.73 13.38
CA SER A 43 -1.71 -7.75 13.11
C SER A 43 -2.51 -7.40 11.84
N LEU A 44 -2.86 -6.13 11.68
CA LEU A 44 -3.59 -5.64 10.53
C LEU A 44 -2.75 -5.77 9.25
N GLU A 45 -1.48 -5.35 9.27
CA GLU A 45 -0.56 -5.47 8.13
C GLU A 45 -0.47 -6.93 7.64
N ARG A 46 -0.26 -7.88 8.57
CA ARG A 46 -0.18 -9.31 8.24
C ARG A 46 -1.47 -9.85 7.66
N ALA A 47 -2.62 -9.48 8.24
CA ALA A 47 -3.93 -9.87 7.76
C ALA A 47 -4.22 -9.30 6.37
N LEU A 48 -3.91 -8.03 6.16
CA LEU A 48 -4.04 -7.34 4.87
C LEU A 48 -3.21 -8.03 3.80
N VAL A 49 -1.90 -8.20 4.04
CA VAL A 49 -0.98 -8.83 3.09
C VAL A 49 -1.46 -10.23 2.69
N ALA A 50 -1.80 -11.07 3.68
CA ALA A 50 -2.26 -12.43 3.40
C ALA A 50 -3.60 -12.45 2.65
N SER A 51 -4.54 -11.58 3.00
CA SER A 51 -5.90 -11.58 2.43
C SER A 51 -5.97 -10.94 1.05
N CYS A 52 -5.16 -9.91 0.81
CA CYS A 52 -5.10 -9.17 -0.45
C CYS A 52 -4.24 -9.90 -1.48
N ILE A 53 -3.03 -10.34 -1.13
CA ILE A 53 -2.10 -10.95 -2.09
C ILE A 53 -2.38 -12.44 -2.23
N ARG A 54 -2.67 -13.14 -1.12
CA ARG A 54 -2.96 -14.59 -1.10
C ARG A 54 -1.82 -15.39 -1.75
N GLU A 55 -2.17 -16.38 -2.57
CA GLU A 55 -1.24 -17.21 -3.33
C GLU A 55 -0.83 -16.57 -4.68
N ASN A 56 -1.23 -15.33 -4.95
CA ASN A 56 -0.84 -14.67 -6.19
C ASN A 56 0.65 -14.32 -6.18
N ARG A 57 1.23 -14.29 -7.38
CA ARG A 57 2.57 -13.73 -7.57
C ARG A 57 2.55 -12.21 -7.40
N CYS A 58 3.52 -11.67 -6.68
CA CYS A 58 3.66 -10.26 -6.36
C CYS A 58 5.08 -9.73 -6.59
N PRO A 59 5.29 -8.42 -6.75
CA PRO A 59 6.62 -7.84 -6.78
C PRO A 59 7.41 -8.19 -5.51
N THR A 60 8.70 -8.50 -5.67
CA THR A 60 9.61 -8.69 -4.51
C THR A 60 10.24 -7.38 -4.06
N ILE A 61 10.31 -6.41 -4.95
CA ILE A 61 10.72 -5.02 -4.68
C ILE A 61 9.62 -4.34 -3.85
N ALA A 62 9.99 -3.80 -2.69
CA ALA A 62 9.06 -3.36 -1.66
C ALA A 62 8.20 -2.16 -2.09
N GLU A 63 8.77 -1.22 -2.82
CA GLU A 63 8.11 -0.04 -3.39
C GLU A 63 6.97 -0.46 -4.32
N TRP A 64 7.17 -1.52 -5.10
CA TRP A 64 6.15 -2.04 -6.01
C TRP A 64 5.09 -2.86 -5.28
N ALA A 65 5.44 -3.59 -4.23
CA ALA A 65 4.46 -4.24 -3.36
C ALA A 65 3.60 -3.21 -2.61
N HIS A 66 4.21 -2.13 -2.13
CA HIS A 66 3.53 -0.97 -1.55
C HIS A 66 2.56 -0.36 -2.56
N PHE A 67 3.00 -0.07 -3.78
CA PHE A 67 2.16 0.43 -4.87
C PHE A 67 0.96 -0.49 -5.15
N CYS A 68 1.14 -1.81 -5.09
CA CYS A 68 0.05 -2.76 -5.32
C CYS A 68 -1.03 -2.64 -4.24
N LEU A 69 -0.65 -2.64 -2.97
CA LEU A 69 -1.60 -2.61 -1.86
C LEU A 69 -2.22 -1.22 -1.70
N SER A 70 -1.41 -0.16 -1.70
CA SER A 70 -1.91 1.23 -1.65
C SER A 70 -2.80 1.54 -2.86
N GLY A 71 -2.44 1.07 -4.05
CA GLY A 71 -3.27 1.20 -5.25
C GLY A 71 -4.58 0.42 -5.16
N ALA A 72 -4.59 -0.73 -4.49
CA ALA A 72 -5.82 -1.49 -4.24
C ALA A 72 -6.72 -0.74 -3.23
N VAL A 73 -6.12 -0.07 -2.24
CA VAL A 73 -6.85 0.82 -1.32
C VAL A 73 -7.43 2.02 -2.08
N VAL A 74 -6.66 2.67 -2.96
CA VAL A 74 -7.16 3.75 -3.83
C VAL A 74 -8.31 3.27 -4.70
N ALA A 75 -8.20 2.07 -5.27
CA ALA A 75 -9.26 1.48 -6.09
C ALA A 75 -10.52 1.19 -5.27
N ALA A 76 -10.39 0.69 -4.03
CA ALA A 76 -11.51 0.52 -3.11
C ALA A 76 -12.20 1.86 -2.78
N LEU A 77 -11.42 2.92 -2.56
CA LEU A 77 -11.92 4.25 -2.22
C LEU A 77 -12.59 4.97 -3.41
N ARG A 78 -12.04 4.83 -4.63
CA ARG A 78 -12.42 5.67 -5.79
C ARG A 78 -13.03 4.91 -6.96
N GLY A 79 -13.01 3.58 -6.95
CA GLY A 79 -13.33 2.75 -8.11
C GLY A 79 -12.35 2.91 -9.28
N LYS A 80 -11.12 3.38 -9.02
CA LYS A 80 -10.09 3.61 -10.05
C LYS A 80 -8.75 3.01 -9.68
N TYR A 81 -8.13 2.31 -10.61
CA TYR A 81 -6.80 1.73 -10.45
C TYR A 81 -5.72 2.75 -10.78
N ILE A 82 -4.71 2.87 -9.92
CA ILE A 82 -3.56 3.71 -10.23
C ILE A 82 -2.63 3.00 -11.21
N VAL A 83 -2.08 3.74 -12.17
CA VAL A 83 -1.12 3.21 -13.15
C VAL A 83 0.11 4.12 -13.23
N PRO A 84 1.32 3.56 -13.45
CA PRO A 84 2.52 4.35 -13.70
C PRO A 84 2.37 5.27 -14.94
N PRO A 85 3.05 6.42 -14.99
CA PRO A 85 3.10 7.24 -16.19
C PRO A 85 3.87 6.54 -17.32
N GLU A 86 3.42 6.70 -18.57
CA GLU A 86 4.14 6.25 -19.75
C GLU A 86 4.32 7.43 -20.73
N PRO A 87 5.56 7.85 -21.07
CA PRO A 87 6.83 7.34 -20.55
C PRO A 87 7.07 7.71 -19.07
N GLU A 88 7.88 6.91 -18.37
CA GLU A 88 8.28 7.21 -16.99
C GLU A 88 9.34 8.32 -16.97
N PRO A 89 9.16 9.36 -16.13
CA PRO A 89 10.19 10.36 -15.89
C PRO A 89 11.42 9.76 -15.20
N TRP A 90 12.55 10.47 -15.33
CA TRP A 90 13.79 10.14 -14.63
C TRP A 90 13.56 10.03 -13.10
N ASP A 91 14.11 8.99 -12.47
CA ASP A 91 13.99 8.65 -11.03
C ASP A 91 12.55 8.51 -10.48
N TRP A 92 11.55 8.41 -11.35
CA TRP A 92 10.15 8.28 -10.92
C TRP A 92 9.92 7.00 -10.11
N ALA A 93 10.42 5.87 -10.61
CA ALA A 93 10.25 4.56 -9.97
C ALA A 93 10.94 4.48 -8.60
N ALA A 94 12.04 5.23 -8.39
CA ALA A 94 12.72 5.32 -7.10
C ALA A 94 11.88 6.04 -6.04
N ASN A 95 10.92 6.86 -6.47
CA ASN A 95 10.03 7.65 -5.61
C ASN A 95 8.59 7.10 -5.58
N LEU A 96 8.37 5.88 -6.08
CA LEU A 96 7.05 5.28 -6.25
C LEU A 96 6.22 5.27 -4.95
N GLU A 97 6.86 5.07 -3.81
CA GLU A 97 6.21 5.09 -2.49
C GLU A 97 5.54 6.45 -2.21
N HIS A 98 6.27 7.55 -2.46
CA HIS A 98 5.78 8.91 -2.27
C HIS A 98 4.61 9.24 -3.19
N PHE A 99 4.69 8.82 -4.46
CA PHE A 99 3.58 8.97 -5.41
C PHE A 99 2.33 8.22 -4.96
N SER A 100 2.53 6.98 -4.49
CA SER A 100 1.45 6.13 -4.01
C SER A 100 0.82 6.72 -2.74
N TRP A 101 1.63 7.26 -1.83
CA TRP A 101 1.19 7.98 -0.64
C TRP A 101 0.34 9.21 -0.98
N GLU A 102 0.78 10.07 -1.90
CA GLU A 102 0.02 11.27 -2.26
C GLU A 102 -1.37 10.95 -2.80
N VAL A 103 -1.46 9.94 -3.68
CA VAL A 103 -2.73 9.55 -4.28
C VAL A 103 -3.61 8.80 -3.28
N LEU A 104 -3.03 8.01 -2.39
CA LEU A 104 -3.73 7.37 -1.28
C LEU A 104 -4.36 8.41 -0.35
N TRP A 105 -3.59 9.42 0.06
CA TRP A 105 -4.08 10.51 0.89
C TRP A 105 -5.22 11.26 0.19
N GLU A 106 -5.04 11.66 -1.07
CA GLU A 106 -6.08 12.36 -1.84
C GLU A 106 -7.37 11.52 -1.98
N ALA A 107 -7.23 10.21 -2.18
CA ALA A 107 -8.35 9.29 -2.30
C ALA A 107 -9.19 9.26 -1.03
N ASP A 108 -8.55 9.17 0.13
CA ASP A 108 -9.24 9.16 1.42
C ASP A 108 -9.91 10.50 1.74
N GLN A 109 -9.25 11.63 1.46
CA GLN A 109 -9.87 12.93 1.71
C GLN A 109 -11.16 13.14 0.90
N LYS A 110 -11.30 12.48 -0.25
CA LYS A 110 -12.50 12.55 -1.08
C LYS A 110 -13.59 11.55 -0.70
N HIS A 111 -13.22 10.43 -0.08
CA HIS A 111 -14.12 9.31 0.23
C HIS A 111 -13.83 8.73 1.64
N PRO A 112 -13.86 9.56 2.70
CA PRO A 112 -13.42 9.12 4.03
C PRO A 112 -14.35 8.07 4.67
N GLU A 113 -15.56 7.89 4.18
CA GLU A 113 -16.57 6.99 4.74
C GLU A 113 -16.50 5.54 4.21
N VAL A 114 -15.75 5.28 3.14
CA VAL A 114 -15.79 3.98 2.43
C VAL A 114 -15.10 2.85 3.19
N LEU A 115 -14.03 3.16 3.93
CA LEU A 115 -13.26 2.20 4.71
C LEU A 115 -13.32 2.57 6.18
N ASP A 116 -13.23 1.55 7.04
CA ASP A 116 -13.23 1.76 8.48
C ASP A 116 -12.12 2.74 8.92
N LYS A 117 -12.43 3.61 9.88
CA LYS A 117 -11.52 4.67 10.32
C LYS A 117 -10.27 4.12 10.99
N THR A 118 -10.41 3.09 11.83
CA THR A 118 -9.30 2.44 12.54
C THR A 118 -8.42 1.67 11.55
N PHE A 119 -9.03 0.98 10.58
CA PHE A 119 -8.32 0.36 9.46
C PHE A 119 -7.45 1.36 8.71
N LYS A 120 -8.03 2.48 8.28
CA LYS A 120 -7.29 3.53 7.54
C LYS A 120 -6.18 4.19 8.38
N ALA A 121 -6.44 4.45 9.66
CA ALA A 121 -5.45 5.04 10.55
C ALA A 121 -4.19 4.16 10.64
N SER A 122 -4.38 2.86 10.84
CA SER A 122 -3.31 1.87 10.87
C SER A 122 -2.59 1.78 9.52
N LEU A 123 -3.33 1.66 8.40
CA LEU A 123 -2.75 1.64 7.06
C LEU A 123 -1.88 2.87 6.75
N PHE A 124 -2.37 4.07 7.09
CA PHE A 124 -1.63 5.29 6.81
C PHE A 124 -0.35 5.39 7.62
N ARG A 125 -0.35 4.97 8.88
CA ARG A 125 0.89 4.91 9.66
C ARG A 125 1.90 3.96 9.01
N ASP A 126 1.44 2.83 8.48
CA ASP A 126 2.33 1.80 7.93
C ASP A 126 2.83 2.08 6.52
N PHE A 127 2.04 2.78 5.69
CA PHE A 127 2.40 3.13 4.31
C PHE A 127 3.01 4.52 4.14
N LEU A 128 2.99 5.38 5.18
CA LEU A 128 3.60 6.70 5.15
C LEU A 128 5.13 6.58 4.99
N PRO A 129 5.74 7.23 3.98
CA PRO A 129 7.20 7.31 3.86
C PRO A 129 7.81 7.97 5.10
N ARG A 130 8.78 7.29 5.74
CA ARG A 130 9.35 7.76 7.01
C ARG A 130 10.30 8.94 6.87
N GLU A 131 10.78 9.26 5.65
CA GLU A 131 11.72 10.37 5.43
C GLU A 131 11.06 11.70 5.80
N HIS A 132 9.74 11.71 5.69
CA HIS A 132 8.89 12.82 6.06
C HIS A 132 8.07 12.55 7.32
N TYR A 133 8.48 11.62 8.19
CA TYR A 133 7.86 11.42 9.51
C TYR A 133 8.88 11.31 10.65
N ALA A 134 10.10 10.88 10.35
CA ALA A 134 11.15 10.72 11.34
C ALA A 134 11.78 12.07 11.74
N PRO A 135 12.28 12.21 12.98
CA PRO A 135 13.06 13.37 13.37
C PRO A 135 14.31 13.51 12.47
N PRO A 136 14.78 14.74 12.21
CA PRO A 136 15.91 14.99 11.30
C PRO A 136 17.19 14.21 11.63
N ASP A 137 17.34 13.76 12.88
CA ASP A 137 18.52 13.01 13.35
C ASP A 137 18.54 11.54 12.91
N HIS A 138 17.38 10.98 12.54
CA HIS A 138 17.25 9.59 12.08
C HIS A 138 16.27 9.49 10.89
N PRO A 139 16.61 10.05 9.73
CA PRO A 139 15.76 9.97 8.55
C PRO A 139 15.74 8.52 8.04
N TYR A 140 14.65 7.81 8.28
CA TYR A 140 14.40 6.53 7.60
C TYR A 140 13.78 6.82 6.25
N SER A 141 14.30 6.28 5.15
CA SER A 141 13.78 6.59 3.81
C SER A 141 12.58 5.74 3.37
N MET A 142 12.14 4.78 4.18
CA MET A 142 11.13 3.78 3.82
C MET A 142 10.01 3.70 4.86
N SER A 143 8.79 3.38 4.44
CA SER A 143 7.69 3.10 5.36
C SER A 143 7.91 1.83 6.20
N ASN A 144 7.13 1.67 7.27
CA ASN A 144 7.14 0.42 8.06
C ASN A 144 6.81 -0.78 7.18
N PHE A 145 5.80 -0.64 6.30
CA PHE A 145 5.41 -1.70 5.40
C PHE A 145 6.58 -2.17 4.54
N GLN A 146 7.34 -1.26 3.94
CA GLN A 146 8.50 -1.65 3.13
C GLN A 146 9.57 -2.36 3.96
N GLN A 147 9.85 -1.86 5.15
CA GLN A 147 10.79 -2.49 6.07
C GLN A 147 10.34 -3.92 6.42
N CYS A 148 9.07 -4.11 6.75
CA CYS A 148 8.50 -5.42 7.05
C CYS A 148 8.49 -6.33 5.81
N TRP A 149 8.13 -5.79 4.65
CA TRP A 149 8.16 -6.47 3.35
C TRP A 149 9.52 -7.13 3.13
N ILE A 150 10.59 -6.34 3.08
CA ILE A 150 11.96 -6.81 2.80
C ILE A 150 12.38 -7.94 3.74
N ASN A 151 12.04 -7.82 5.02
CA ASN A 151 12.54 -8.72 6.06
C ASN A 151 11.71 -10.02 6.20
N PHE A 152 10.40 -9.97 5.96
CA PHE A 152 9.50 -11.02 6.43
C PHE A 152 8.67 -11.73 5.38
N TYR A 153 8.34 -11.07 4.26
CA TYR A 153 7.27 -11.56 3.38
C TYR A 153 7.75 -12.32 2.13
N PRO A 154 8.63 -11.78 1.26
CA PRO A 154 9.12 -12.50 0.10
C PRO A 154 9.92 -13.73 0.50
N ASP A 155 9.81 -14.78 -0.31
CA ASP A 155 10.76 -15.89 -0.25
C ASP A 155 12.19 -15.39 -0.58
N THR A 156 13.21 -16.04 -0.06
CA THR A 156 14.60 -15.52 -0.11
C THR A 156 15.30 -15.75 -1.45
N LEU A 157 14.73 -16.53 -2.36
CA LEU A 157 15.36 -16.98 -3.61
C LEU A 157 14.63 -16.48 -4.87
N MET A 158 14.08 -15.27 -4.84
CA MET A 158 13.12 -14.82 -5.86
C MET A 158 13.69 -13.77 -6.82
N ASP A 159 13.24 -13.85 -8.08
CA ASP A 159 13.35 -12.78 -9.07
C ASP A 159 12.52 -11.54 -8.66
N SER A 160 12.45 -10.51 -9.52
CA SER A 160 11.63 -9.31 -9.31
C SER A 160 10.12 -9.57 -9.10
N ILE A 161 9.63 -10.78 -9.39
CA ILE A 161 8.27 -11.24 -9.09
C ILE A 161 8.32 -12.59 -8.38
N GLY A 162 7.62 -12.70 -7.26
CA GLY A 162 7.64 -13.86 -6.41
C GLY A 162 6.36 -14.18 -5.64
N ASN A 163 6.47 -15.07 -4.66
CA ASN A 163 5.40 -15.51 -3.77
C ASN A 163 5.69 -15.02 -2.35
N ILE A 164 4.64 -14.85 -1.56
CA ILE A 164 4.77 -14.66 -0.12
C ILE A 164 5.11 -16.00 0.53
N ARG A 165 5.99 -15.99 1.54
CA ARG A 165 6.28 -17.16 2.37
C ARG A 165 4.99 -17.77 2.94
N LEU A 166 4.81 -19.07 2.75
CA LEU A 166 3.60 -19.79 3.18
C LEU A 166 3.30 -19.61 4.68
N ALA A 167 4.33 -19.53 5.52
CA ALA A 167 4.18 -19.27 6.95
C ALA A 167 3.46 -17.94 7.23
N ARG A 168 3.78 -16.88 6.46
CA ARG A 168 3.16 -15.55 6.59
C ARG A 168 1.73 -15.52 6.07
N LEU A 169 1.43 -16.25 4.98
CA LEU A 169 0.06 -16.41 4.52
C LEU A 169 -0.82 -17.09 5.59
N LYS A 170 -0.36 -18.21 6.15
CA LYS A 170 -1.09 -18.94 7.20
C LYS A 170 -1.30 -18.10 8.45
N GLU A 171 -0.27 -17.37 8.87
CA GLU A 171 -0.33 -16.47 10.02
C GLU A 171 -1.35 -15.34 9.78
N GLY A 172 -1.23 -14.63 8.66
CA GLY A 172 -2.12 -13.53 8.32
C GLY A 172 -3.58 -13.97 8.17
N CYS A 173 -3.85 -15.15 7.58
CA CYS A 173 -5.22 -15.69 7.51
C CYS A 173 -5.80 -16.00 8.90
N LYS A 174 -4.99 -16.50 9.84
CA LYS A 174 -5.45 -16.73 11.22
C LYS A 174 -5.78 -15.40 11.91
N ILE A 175 -4.91 -14.41 11.77
CA ILE A 175 -5.11 -13.08 12.36
C ILE A 175 -6.35 -12.42 11.76
N PHE A 176 -6.54 -12.51 10.44
CA PHE A 176 -7.71 -11.97 9.75
C PHE A 176 -9.02 -12.43 10.41
N LEU A 177 -9.14 -13.72 10.76
CA LEU A 177 -10.34 -14.25 11.40
C LEU A 177 -10.62 -13.71 12.80
N THR A 178 -9.62 -13.14 13.47
CA THR A 178 -9.74 -12.55 14.82
C THR A 178 -10.03 -11.05 14.81
N LEU A 179 -9.93 -10.40 13.64
CA LEU A 179 -10.19 -8.97 13.51
C LEU A 179 -11.70 -8.66 13.60
N PRO A 180 -12.08 -7.45 14.07
CA PRO A 180 -13.46 -6.98 14.02
C PRO A 180 -14.07 -7.06 12.62
N GLU A 181 -15.40 -7.24 12.55
CA GLU A 181 -16.10 -7.44 11.28
C GLU A 181 -15.93 -6.26 10.31
N GLU A 182 -15.95 -5.04 10.81
CA GLU A 182 -15.80 -3.80 10.05
C GLU A 182 -14.40 -3.68 9.42
N ILE A 183 -13.38 -4.14 10.14
CA ILE A 183 -12.00 -4.20 9.66
C ILE A 183 -11.87 -5.28 8.58
N ARG A 184 -12.43 -6.47 8.82
CA ARG A 184 -12.42 -7.56 7.84
C ARG A 184 -13.13 -7.16 6.56
N ALA A 185 -14.28 -6.49 6.66
CA ALA A 185 -15.02 -5.96 5.53
C ALA A 185 -14.19 -4.95 4.72
N SER A 186 -13.43 -4.09 5.40
CA SER A 186 -12.51 -3.14 4.75
C SER A 186 -11.37 -3.87 4.02
N ILE A 187 -10.76 -4.89 4.64
CA ILE A 187 -9.73 -5.74 4.00
C ILE A 187 -10.32 -6.47 2.79
N ASP A 188 -11.49 -7.07 2.91
CA ASP A 188 -12.15 -7.80 1.83
C ASP A 188 -12.50 -6.88 0.65
N LEU A 189 -12.89 -5.64 0.93
CA LEU A 189 -13.12 -4.63 -0.11
C LEU A 189 -11.82 -4.32 -0.87
N VAL A 190 -10.71 -4.09 -0.16
CA VAL A 190 -9.39 -3.86 -0.78
C VAL A 190 -8.91 -5.09 -1.56
N ALA A 191 -9.09 -6.29 -1.00
CA ALA A 191 -8.66 -7.55 -1.60
C ALA A 191 -9.30 -7.84 -2.96
N LYS A 192 -10.52 -7.34 -3.23
CA LYS A 192 -11.16 -7.45 -4.55
C LYS A 192 -10.37 -6.75 -5.66
N HIS A 193 -9.62 -5.70 -5.33
CA HIS A 193 -8.88 -4.89 -6.29
C HIS A 193 -7.41 -5.32 -6.43
N THR A 194 -6.88 -6.05 -5.45
CA THR A 194 -5.47 -6.43 -5.41
C THR A 194 -5.01 -7.26 -6.63
N PRO A 195 -5.76 -8.25 -7.16
CA PRO A 195 -5.31 -8.99 -8.34
C PRO A 195 -5.06 -8.12 -9.57
N THR A 196 -5.91 -7.12 -9.82
CA THR A 196 -5.74 -6.17 -10.92
C THR A 196 -4.49 -5.30 -10.70
N MET A 197 -4.29 -4.80 -9.48
CA MET A 197 -3.09 -4.01 -9.14
C MET A 197 -1.80 -4.81 -9.24
N LEU A 198 -1.81 -6.09 -8.83
CA LEU A 198 -0.68 -7.00 -9.00
C LEU A 198 -0.36 -7.20 -10.48
N GLU A 199 -1.35 -7.36 -11.36
CA GLU A 199 -1.09 -7.48 -12.79
C GLU A 199 -0.51 -6.18 -13.39
N ILE A 200 -1.04 -5.01 -12.98
CA ILE A 200 -0.47 -3.70 -13.39
C ILE A 200 1.02 -3.63 -13.02
N ALA A 201 1.36 -3.91 -11.75
CA ALA A 201 2.74 -3.84 -11.30
C ALA A 201 3.65 -4.91 -11.94
N THR A 202 3.17 -6.15 -12.00
CA THR A 202 3.99 -7.26 -12.51
C THR A 202 4.20 -7.22 -14.02
N SER A 203 3.27 -6.63 -14.78
CA SER A 203 3.44 -6.43 -16.23
C SER A 203 4.72 -5.65 -16.58
N ARG A 204 5.20 -4.78 -15.67
CA ARG A 204 6.43 -3.99 -15.84
C ARG A 204 7.68 -4.87 -15.83
N PHE A 205 7.74 -5.89 -14.98
CA PHE A 205 8.89 -6.78 -14.90
C PHE A 205 8.90 -7.86 -15.98
N ARG A 206 7.73 -8.18 -16.56
CA ARG A 206 7.59 -9.15 -17.66
C ARG A 206 8.01 -8.59 -19.02
N LYS A 207 8.07 -7.26 -19.20
CA LYS A 207 8.45 -6.57 -20.44
C LYS A 207 9.98 -6.45 -20.65
N LYS A 208 10.78 -7.35 -20.07
CA LYS A 208 12.23 -7.40 -20.30
C LYS A 208 12.58 -8.31 -21.47
#